data_AF-A0A3A4KK29-F1
#
_entry.id   AF-A0A3A4KK29-F1
#
_cell.length_a   1.000
_cell.length_b   1.000
_cell.length_c   1.000
_cell.angle_alpha   90.00
_cell.angle_beta   90.00
_cell.angle_gamma   90.00
#
_symmetry.space_group_name_H-M   'P 1'
#
loop_
_entity.id
_entity.type
_entity.pdbx_description
1 polymer ?
#
loop_
_entity_poly.entity_id
_entity_poly.type
_entity_poly.pdbx_seq_one_letter_code
_entity_poly.pdbx_strand_id
1 'polypeptide(L)'
;MAPEWTESDRHTLFLAARLIQQVWDDDTSPASRVTSATEARHLLRECGLTPMARRSLQWEIDRGEAATERTNQRRASSRPRSVVSDPRIAAAK
;
A
#
# COMPACT_ATOMS: atom_id res chain seq x y z
N MET A 1 -3.38 -3.43 -9.34
CA MET A 1 -2.12 -3.22 -8.59
C MET A 1 -1.82 -1.74 -8.65
N ALA A 2 -1.53 -1.09 -7.51
CA ALA A 2 -0.98 0.27 -7.54
C ALA A 2 0.39 0.21 -8.23
N PRO A 3 0.73 1.16 -9.12
CA PRO A 3 2.04 1.19 -9.74
C PRO A 3 3.12 1.31 -8.67
N GLU A 4 4.27 0.68 -8.90
CA GLU A 4 5.44 0.70 -8.01
C GLU A 4 5.99 2.10 -7.72
N TRP A 5 5.55 3.08 -8.50
CA TRP A 5 5.86 4.49 -8.37
C TRP A 5 4.64 5.34 -8.68
N THR A 6 4.39 6.35 -7.84
CA THR A 6 3.40 7.39 -8.10
C THR A 6 4.09 8.71 -8.45
N GLU A 7 3.56 9.40 -9.45
CA GLU A 7 4.08 10.69 -9.91
C GLU A 7 4.12 11.74 -8.78
N SER A 8 3.28 11.59 -7.75
CA SER A 8 3.30 12.38 -6.52
C SER A 8 4.65 12.38 -5.80
N ASP A 9 5.41 11.29 -5.90
CA ASP A 9 6.61 11.08 -5.11
C ASP A 9 7.84 11.77 -5.73
N ARG A 10 7.69 12.30 -6.96
CA ARG A 10 8.77 12.90 -7.77
C ARG A 10 9.54 13.96 -7.02
N HIS A 11 8.85 14.86 -6.34
CA HIS A 11 9.50 15.92 -5.58
C HIS A 11 10.36 15.36 -4.44
N THR A 12 9.80 14.41 -3.68
CA THR A 12 10.46 13.73 -2.57
C THR A 12 11.70 12.98 -3.03
N LEU A 13 11.66 12.30 -4.18
CA LEU A 13 12.85 11.65 -4.73
C LEU A 13 13.92 12.62 -5.19
N PHE A 14 13.56 13.76 -5.77
CA PHE A 14 14.57 14.77 -6.13
C PHE A 14 15.26 15.34 -4.88
N LEU A 15 14.51 15.54 -3.79
CA LEU A 15 15.08 15.94 -2.51
C LEU A 15 16.03 14.85 -1.96
N ALA A 16 15.60 13.59 -1.96
CA ALA A 16 16.44 12.46 -1.53
C ALA A 16 17.72 12.36 -2.35
N ALA A 17 17.63 12.47 -3.67
CA ALA A 17 18.79 12.47 -4.57
C ALA A 17 19.74 13.64 -4.28
N ARG A 18 19.21 14.84 -4.02
CA ARG A 18 20.04 16.01 -3.71
C ARG A 18 20.76 15.87 -2.37
N LEU A 19 20.11 15.29 -1.36
CA LEU A 19 20.72 14.98 -0.07
C LEU A 19 21.81 13.92 -0.21
N ILE A 20 21.60 12.87 -1.01
CA ILE A 20 22.63 11.86 -1.30
C ILE A 20 23.84 12.50 -1.99
N GLN A 21 23.63 13.44 -2.91
CA GLN A 21 24.72 14.18 -3.52
C GLN A 21 25.58 14.92 -2.47
N GLN A 22 24.95 15.56 -1.48
CA GLN A 22 25.67 16.22 -0.38
C GLN A 22 26.46 15.22 0.48
N VAL A 23 25.97 13.99 0.64
CA VAL A 23 26.71 12.95 1.36
C VAL A 23 28.03 12.61 0.67
N TRP A 24 28.08 12.69 -0.66
CA TRP A 24 29.28 12.35 -1.45
C TRP A 24 30.18 13.55 -1.76
N ASP A 25 29.67 14.78 -1.61
CA ASP A 25 30.40 16.01 -1.91
C ASP A 25 31.50 16.32 -0.88
N ASP A 26 32.75 16.37 -1.35
CA ASP A 26 33.96 16.65 -0.57
C ASP A 26 33.93 17.94 0.24
N ASP A 27 33.24 18.97 -0.27
CA ASP A 27 33.11 20.27 0.40
C ASP A 27 32.03 20.26 1.49
N THR A 28 31.20 19.21 1.57
CA THR A 28 30.17 19.11 2.60
C THR A 28 30.76 18.68 3.95
N SER A 29 30.48 19.47 4.99
CA SER A 29 30.98 19.21 6.34
C SER A 29 30.56 17.82 6.86
N PRO A 30 31.38 17.13 7.68
CA PRO A 30 31.04 15.81 8.20
C PRO A 30 29.69 15.75 8.93
N ALA A 31 29.36 16.78 9.71
CA ALA A 31 28.07 16.88 10.40
C ALA A 31 26.90 16.96 9.42
N SER A 32 27.02 17.81 8.39
CA SER A 32 26.01 17.94 7.33
C SER A 32 25.82 16.63 6.58
N ARG A 33 26.89 15.87 6.28
CA ARG A 33 26.78 14.56 5.62
C ARG A 33 25.96 13.56 6.43
N VAL A 34 26.15 13.51 7.75
CA VAL A 34 25.38 12.62 8.64
C VAL A 34 23.90 13.00 8.63
N THR A 35 23.58 14.30 8.70
CA THR A 35 22.21 14.81 8.60
C THR A 35 21.60 14.46 7.24
N SER A 36 22.26 14.78 6.13
CA SER A 36 21.76 14.50 4.78
C SER A 36 21.55 13.00 4.54
N ALA A 37 22.45 12.14 5.03
CA ALA A 37 22.29 10.70 4.94
C ALA A 37 21.08 10.19 5.75
N THR A 38 20.80 10.80 6.90
CA THR A 38 19.67 10.42 7.75
C THR A 38 18.35 10.84 7.11
N GLU A 39 18.24 12.10 6.67
CA GLU A 39 17.06 12.60 5.97
C GLU A 39 16.79 11.84 4.67
N ALA A 40 17.83 11.55 3.87
CA ALA A 40 17.67 10.74 2.66
C ALA A 40 17.08 9.35 2.96
N ARG A 41 17.49 8.69 4.05
CA ARG A 41 16.90 7.39 4.46
C ARG A 41 15.43 7.51 4.84
N HIS A 42 15.02 8.62 5.47
CA HIS A 42 13.62 8.87 5.81
C HIS A 42 12.76 9.04 4.56
N LEU A 43 13.18 9.91 3.63
CA LEU A 43 12.45 10.14 2.38
C LEU A 43 12.34 8.86 1.53
N LEU A 44 13.42 8.08 1.43
CA LEU A 44 13.39 6.79 0.71
C LEU A 44 12.44 5.77 1.36
N ARG A 45 12.27 5.82 2.69
CA ARG A 45 11.30 4.98 3.41
C ARG A 45 9.88 5.40 3.11
N GLU A 46 9.59 6.71 3.11
CA GLU A 46 8.28 7.26 2.78
C GLU A 46 7.85 6.90 1.35
N CYS A 47 8.79 6.94 0.40
CA CYS A 47 8.55 6.50 -0.98
C CYS A 47 8.51 4.96 -1.15
N GLY A 48 8.53 4.17 -0.08
CA GLY A 48 8.45 2.71 -0.18
C GLY A 48 9.70 2.01 -0.74
N LEU A 49 10.82 2.72 -0.92
CA LEU A 49 12.01 2.21 -1.63
C LEU A 49 12.93 1.36 -0.74
N THR A 50 12.67 1.29 0.56
CA THR A 50 13.45 0.43 1.48
C THR A 50 12.93 -1.02 1.45
N PRO A 51 13.79 -2.03 1.69
CA PRO A 51 13.35 -3.43 1.77
C PRO A 51 12.24 -3.65 2.81
N MET A 52 12.31 -2.95 3.94
CA MET A 52 11.28 -3.04 4.98
C MET A 52 9.95 -2.45 4.51
N ALA A 53 9.97 -1.27 3.88
CA ALA A 53 8.75 -0.65 3.38
C ALA A 53 8.08 -1.50 2.27
N ARG A 54 8.86 -2.10 1.35
CA ARG A 54 8.31 -3.06 0.37
C ARG A 54 7.66 -4.27 1.03
N ARG A 55 8.29 -4.84 2.07
CA ARG A 55 7.72 -5.98 2.80
C ARG A 55 6.42 -5.61 3.51
N SER A 56 6.35 -4.41 4.11
CA SER A 56 5.12 -3.90 4.72
C SER A 56 4.01 -3.73 3.69
N LEU A 57 4.30 -3.18 2.51
CA LEU A 57 3.34 -3.05 1.42
C LEU A 57 2.83 -4.42 0.96
N GLN A 58 3.71 -5.41 0.81
CA GLN A 58 3.31 -6.76 0.43
C GLN A 58 2.28 -7.33 1.41
N TRP A 59 2.52 -7.18 2.72
CA TRP A 59 1.57 -7.64 3.74
C TRP A 59 0.22 -6.92 3.70
N GLU A 60 0.22 -5.63 3.36
CA GLU A 60 -1.02 -4.86 3.18
C GLU A 60 -1.81 -5.34 1.96
N ILE A 61 -1.13 -5.64 0.86
CA ILE A 61 -1.72 -6.21 -0.35
C ILE A 61 -2.34 -7.58 -0.02
N ASP A 62 -1.56 -8.50 0.55
CA ASP A 62 -2.03 -9.85 0.90
C ASP A 62 -3.26 -9.79 1.82
N ARG A 63 -3.26 -8.87 2.78
CA ARG A 63 -4.39 -8.64 3.69
C ARG A 63 -5.62 -8.11 2.96
N GLY A 64 -5.45 -7.16 2.05
CA GLY A 64 -6.52 -6.57 1.24
C GLY A 64 -7.14 -7.57 0.27
N GLU A 65 -6.31 -8.38 -0.39
CA GLU A 65 -6.74 -9.46 -1.26
C GLU A 65 -7.54 -10.52 -0.49
N ALA A 66 -7.03 -10.96 0.67
CA ALA A 66 -7.76 -11.89 1.53
C ALA A 66 -9.11 -11.33 2.03
N ALA A 67 -9.19 -10.02 2.30
CA ALA A 67 -10.44 -9.37 2.70
C ALA A 67 -11.46 -9.31 1.53
N THR A 68 -10.98 -9.02 0.32
CA THR A 68 -11.77 -9.02 -0.91
C THR A 68 -12.33 -10.41 -1.19
N GLU A 69 -11.49 -11.44 -1.09
CA GLU A 69 -11.88 -12.83 -1.31
C GLU A 69 -12.96 -13.29 -0.31
N ARG A 70 -12.80 -13.01 1.00
CA ARG A 70 -13.84 -13.30 2.00
C ARG A 70 -15.16 -12.59 1.69
N THR A 71 -15.10 -11.38 1.16
CA THR A 71 -16.29 -10.59 0.80
C THR A 71 -17.00 -11.21 -0.40
N ASN A 72 -16.23 -11.64 -1.41
CA ASN A 72 -16.76 -12.35 -2.58
C ASN A 72 -17.41 -13.68 -2.20
N GLN A 73 -16.79 -14.46 -1.31
CA GLN A 73 -17.35 -15.72 -0.80
C GLN A 73 -18.69 -15.52 -0.09
N ARG A 74 -18.80 -14.49 0.77
CA ARG A 74 -20.06 -14.15 1.46
C ARG A 74 -21.15 -13.74 0.48
N ARG A 75 -20.80 -12.99 -0.58
CA ARG A 75 -21.77 -12.59 -1.62
C ARG A 75 -22.22 -13.80 -2.45
N ALA A 76 -21.30 -14.70 -2.80
CA ALA A 76 -21.61 -15.90 -3.56
C ALA A 76 -22.53 -16.86 -2.78
N SER A 77 -22.32 -17.01 -1.46
CA SER A 77 -23.16 -17.86 -0.60
C SER A 77 -24.52 -17.24 -0.25
N SER A 78 -24.66 -15.91 -0.40
CA SER A 78 -25.93 -15.19 -0.24
C SER A 78 -26.84 -15.22 -1.49
N ARG A 79 -26.52 -16.04 -2.51
CA ARG A 79 -27.44 -16.26 -3.64
C ARG A 79 -28.80 -16.69 -3.06
N PRO A 80 -29.90 -15.96 -3.34
CA PRO A 80 -31.17 -16.22 -2.68
C PRO A 80 -31.56 -17.67 -2.94
N ARG A 81 -31.70 -18.46 -1.86
CA ARG A 81 -32.39 -19.74 -1.94
C ARG A 81 -33.75 -19.44 -2.55
N SER A 82 -34.06 -20.10 -3.67
CA SER A 82 -35.35 -20.00 -4.35
C SER A 82 -36.44 -19.93 -3.30
N VAL A 83 -37.24 -18.87 -3.36
CA VAL A 83 -38.34 -18.59 -2.44
C VAL A 83 -39.10 -19.90 -2.25
N VAL A 84 -38.96 -20.53 -1.08
CA VAL A 84 -39.87 -21.60 -0.67
C VAL A 84 -41.21 -20.90 -0.59
N SER A 85 -42.08 -21.18 -1.56
CA SER A 85 -43.42 -20.64 -1.66
C SER A 85 -44.08 -20.78 -0.30
N ASP A 86 -44.40 -19.63 0.32
CA ASP A 86 -44.98 -19.56 1.65
C ASP A 86 -46.22 -20.48 1.70
N PRO A 87 -46.27 -21.48 2.60
CA PRO A 87 -47.38 -22.42 2.68
C PRO A 87 -48.73 -21.74 2.98
N ARG A 88 -48.74 -20.49 3.44
CA ARG A 88 -49.96 -19.69 3.64
C ARG A 88 -50.58 -19.18 2.35
N ILE A 89 -49.81 -19.09 1.26
CA ILE A 89 -50.31 -18.71 -0.07
C ILE A 89 -51.04 -19.90 -0.73
N ALA A 90 -50.67 -21.13 -0.39
CA ALA A 90 -51.29 -22.34 -0.94
C ALA A 90 -52.66 -22.68 -0.33
N ALA A 91 -52.98 -22.18 0.87
CA ALA A 91 -54.20 -22.50 1.60
C ALA A 91 -55.41 -21.58 1.29
N ALA A 92 -55.29 -20.66 0.34
CA ALA A 92 -56.29 -19.64 0.01
C ALA A 92 -57.12 -19.94 -1.26
N LYS A 93 -57.22 -21.21 -1.68
CA LYS A 93 -58.10 -21.67 -2.76
C LYS A 93 -59.03 -22.77 -2.25
#